data_AF-A0A377XNW8-F1
#
_entry.id   AF-A0A377XNW8-F1
#
_cell.length_a   1.000
_cell.length_b   1.000
_cell.length_c   1.000
_cell.angle_alpha   90.00
_cell.angle_beta   90.00
_cell.angle_gamma   90.00
#
_symmetry.space_group_name_H-M   'P 1'
#
loop_
_entity.id
_entity.type
_entity.pdbx_description
1 polymer ?
#
loop_
_entity_poly.entity_id
_entity_poly.type
_entity_poly.pdbx_seq_one_letter_code
_entity_poly.pdbx_strand_id
1 'polypeptide(L)'
;MLFISGFAANQALIAALVEKDDRIVADRLSHASLLEAASLSPAQLRRFTHKDPQQLAQLLAKPLAGEQLAVTEGIFSMDGDSAPLAAIHAATQAAGAVLLVG
;
A
#
# COMPACT_ATOMS: atom_id res chain seq x y z
N MET A 1 -17.58 -6.73 8.71
CA MET A 1 -18.43 -6.95 7.52
C MET A 1 -17.83 -8.10 6.72
N LEU A 2 -18.61 -9.14 6.42
CA LEU A 2 -18.21 -10.25 5.56
C LEU A 2 -18.29 -9.79 4.11
N PHE A 3 -17.18 -9.35 3.54
CA PHE A 3 -17.11 -9.03 2.12
C PHE A 3 -16.87 -10.31 1.31
N ILE A 4 -17.73 -10.51 0.31
CA ILE A 4 -17.67 -11.59 -0.67
C ILE A 4 -16.37 -11.38 -1.47
N SER A 5 -15.36 -12.22 -1.18
CA SER A 5 -13.96 -12.14 -1.61
C SER A 5 -13.18 -10.91 -1.06
N GLY A 6 -11.97 -11.13 -0.54
CA GLY A 6 -11.05 -10.04 -0.18
C GLY A 6 -10.71 -9.10 -1.35
N PHE A 7 -10.99 -9.53 -2.58
CA PHE A 7 -10.85 -8.73 -3.79
C PHE A 7 -11.79 -7.51 -3.84
N ALA A 8 -13.10 -7.72 -3.64
CA ALA A 8 -14.08 -6.62 -3.67
C ALA A 8 -13.89 -5.65 -2.49
N ALA A 9 -13.47 -6.16 -1.33
CA ALA A 9 -13.12 -5.34 -0.17
C ALA A 9 -11.96 -4.40 -0.47
N ASN A 10 -10.86 -4.92 -1.05
CA ASN A 10 -9.68 -4.12 -1.37
C ASN A 10 -9.99 -3.03 -2.40
N GLN A 11 -10.80 -3.33 -3.41
CA GLN A 11 -11.25 -2.32 -4.38
C GLN A 11 -12.08 -1.22 -3.73
N ALA A 12 -13.10 -1.58 -2.95
CA ALA A 12 -13.94 -0.59 -2.29
C ALA A 12 -13.13 0.27 -1.30
N LEU A 13 -12.18 -0.33 -0.60
CA LEU A 13 -11.33 0.37 0.35
C LEU A 13 -10.39 1.35 -0.34
N ILE A 14 -9.66 0.92 -1.37
CA ILE A 14 -8.77 1.82 -2.11
C ILE A 14 -9.57 2.95 -2.77
N ALA A 15 -10.69 2.63 -3.42
CA ALA A 15 -11.55 3.65 -4.03
C ALA A 15 -12.12 4.67 -3.04
N ALA A 16 -12.30 4.30 -1.77
CA ALA A 16 -12.77 5.20 -0.73
C ALA A 16 -11.65 6.04 -0.08
N LEU A 17 -10.39 5.62 -0.20
CA LEU A 17 -9.25 6.23 0.50
C LEU A 17 -8.40 7.15 -0.38
N VAL A 18 -8.50 7.04 -1.71
CA VAL A 18 -7.57 7.73 -2.62
C VAL A 18 -8.29 8.51 -3.71
N GLU A 19 -7.75 9.70 -3.99
CA GLU A 19 -8.16 10.58 -5.07
C GLU A 19 -7.04 10.74 -6.11
N LYS A 20 -7.29 11.55 -7.14
CA LYS A 20 -6.39 11.68 -8.31
C LYS A 20 -5.00 12.24 -7.96
N ASP A 21 -4.93 13.14 -6.99
CA ASP A 21 -3.68 13.82 -6.61
C ASP A 21 -2.91 13.07 -5.52
N ASP A 22 -3.41 11.91 -5.09
CA ASP A 22 -2.81 11.05 -4.07
C ASP A 22 -1.79 10.08 -4.66
N ARG A 23 -1.08 9.38 -3.77
CA ARG A 23 -0.12 8.33 -4.13
C ARG A 23 -0.34 7.08 -3.31
N ILE A 24 -0.35 5.94 -4.00
CA ILE A 24 -0.26 4.62 -3.39
C ILE A 24 1.17 4.11 -3.55
N VAL A 25 1.78 3.66 -2.45
CA VAL A 25 3.10 3.01 -2.45
C VAL A 25 2.95 1.58 -1.93
N ALA A 26 2.93 0.60 -2.83
CA ALA A 26 2.61 -0.80 -2.51
C ALA A 26 3.84 -1.73 -2.56
N ASP A 27 3.88 -2.73 -1.70
CA ASP A 27 4.88 -3.81 -1.78
C ASP A 27 4.67 -4.59 -3.08
N ARG A 28 5.75 -4.91 -3.81
CA ARG A 28 5.66 -5.59 -5.11
C ARG A 28 5.08 -7.00 -5.02
N LEU A 29 5.17 -7.66 -3.87
CA LEU A 29 4.59 -8.99 -3.65
C LEU A 29 3.26 -8.95 -2.89
N SER A 30 2.68 -7.76 -2.66
CA SER A 30 1.32 -7.68 -2.14
C SER A 30 0.31 -8.37 -3.05
N HIS A 31 -0.77 -8.85 -2.44
CA HIS A 31 -1.78 -9.69 -3.05
C HIS A 31 -2.28 -9.06 -4.35
N ALA A 32 -2.40 -9.87 -5.40
CA ALA A 32 -2.73 -9.39 -6.75
C ALA A 32 -4.00 -8.53 -6.76
N SER A 33 -4.99 -8.90 -5.95
CA SER A 33 -6.23 -8.13 -5.76
C SER A 33 -6.01 -6.68 -5.31
N LEU A 34 -5.04 -6.46 -4.42
CA LEU A 34 -4.72 -5.16 -3.87
C LEU A 34 -3.95 -4.32 -4.89
N LEU A 35 -3.00 -4.94 -5.60
CA LEU A 35 -2.26 -4.29 -6.67
C LEU A 35 -3.17 -3.91 -7.84
N GLU A 36 -4.15 -4.75 -8.17
CA GLU A 36 -5.14 -4.47 -9.19
C GLU A 36 -6.04 -3.29 -8.77
N ALA A 37 -6.58 -3.32 -7.55
CA ALA A 37 -7.34 -2.21 -6.99
C ALA A 37 -6.55 -0.89 -7.01
N ALA A 38 -5.27 -0.92 -6.63
CA ALA A 38 -4.40 0.25 -6.67
C ALA A 38 -4.13 0.74 -8.09
N SER A 39 -3.97 -0.18 -9.05
CA SER A 39 -3.73 0.15 -10.46
C SER A 39 -4.95 0.72 -11.18
N LEU A 40 -6.16 0.39 -10.71
CA LEU A 40 -7.42 0.92 -11.24
C LEU A 40 -7.80 2.26 -10.58
N SER A 41 -7.14 2.64 -9.48
CA SER A 41 -7.37 3.92 -8.83
C SER A 41 -6.84 5.10 -9.66
N PRO A 42 -7.39 6.32 -9.49
CA PRO A 42 -6.89 7.50 -10.16
C PRO A 42 -5.55 8.01 -9.59
N ALA A 43 -5.13 7.49 -8.43
CA ALA A 43 -3.93 7.91 -7.71
C ALA A 43 -2.64 7.44 -8.42
N GLN A 44 -1.52 8.10 -8.11
CA GLN A 44 -0.22 7.66 -8.58
C GLN A 44 0.19 6.35 -7.87
N LEU A 45 0.26 5.24 -8.60
CA LEU A 45 0.82 3.99 -8.08
C LEU A 45 2.35 3.95 -8.18
N ARG A 46 3.02 3.67 -7.06
CA ARG A 46 4.44 3.30 -6.98
C ARG A 46 4.56 1.95 -6.28
N ARG A 47 5.57 1.18 -6.67
CA ARG A 47 5.85 -0.12 -6.04
C ARG A 47 7.26 -0.14 -5.48
N PHE A 48 7.42 -0.57 -4.23
CA PHE A 48 8.72 -0.82 -3.63
C PHE A 48 9.06 -2.31 -3.65
N THR A 49 10.35 -2.59 -3.54
CA THR A 49 10.92 -3.93 -3.43
C THR A 49 10.37 -4.59 -2.18
N HIS A 50 10.09 -5.87 -2.29
CA HIS A 50 9.54 -6.64 -1.20
C HIS A 50 10.35 -6.49 0.08
N LYS A 51 9.68 -6.16 1.19
CA LYS A 51 10.31 -5.97 2.51
C LYS A 51 11.42 -4.90 2.54
N ASP A 52 11.31 -3.85 1.72
CA ASP A 52 12.27 -2.76 1.68
C ASP A 52 11.70 -1.43 2.25
N PRO A 53 11.71 -1.23 3.58
CA PRO A 53 11.31 0.03 4.21
C PRO A 53 12.12 1.25 3.74
N GLN A 54 13.37 1.04 3.31
CA GLN A 54 14.23 2.14 2.86
C GLN A 54 13.74 2.67 1.52
N GLN A 55 13.44 1.79 0.57
CA GLN A 55 12.86 2.20 -0.70
C GLN A 55 11.44 2.76 -0.52
N LEU A 56 10.64 2.19 0.39
CA LEU A 56 9.35 2.77 0.78
C LEU A 56 9.52 4.23 1.22
N ALA A 57 10.42 4.49 2.18
CA ALA A 57 10.70 5.84 2.67
C ALA A 57 11.16 6.79 1.55
N GLN A 58 12.02 6.32 0.64
CA GLN A 58 12.46 7.12 -0.52
C GLN A 58 11.32 7.48 -1.47
N LEU A 59 10.35 6.59 -1.65
CA LEU A 59 9.18 6.86 -2.48
C LEU A 59 8.21 7.81 -1.79
N LEU A 60 8.01 7.67 -0.48
CA LEU A 60 7.14 8.53 0.32
C LEU A 60 7.70 9.96 0.47
N ALA A 61 9.02 10.11 0.48
CA ALA A 61 9.69 11.41 0.57
C ALA A 61 9.57 12.25 -0.72
N LYS A 62 9.07 11.70 -1.83
CA LYS A 62 8.91 12.45 -3.08
C LYS A 62 7.75 13.45 -2.93
N PRO A 63 7.90 14.70 -3.42
CA PRO A 63 6.83 15.69 -3.39
C PRO A 63 5.52 15.15 -3.96
N LEU A 64 4.41 15.51 -3.32
CA LEU A 64 3.05 15.17 -3.70
C LEU A 64 2.11 16.29 -3.22
N ALA A 65 1.03 16.53 -3.97
CA ALA A 65 0.02 17.53 -3.59
C ALA A 65 -1.06 16.93 -2.67
N GLY A 66 -1.45 15.68 -2.90
CA GLY A 66 -2.43 14.95 -2.08
C GLY A 66 -1.81 14.08 -1.01
N GLU A 67 -2.61 13.13 -0.54
CA GLU A 67 -2.29 12.20 0.55
C GLU A 67 -1.54 10.96 0.06
N GLN A 68 -0.92 10.25 1.01
CA GLN A 68 -0.11 9.07 0.73
C GLN A 68 -0.63 7.83 1.45
N LEU A 69 -0.79 6.74 0.71
CA LEU A 69 -1.18 5.43 1.22
C LEU A 69 -0.06 4.41 0.98
N ALA A 70 0.59 3.96 2.05
CA ALA A 70 1.50 2.82 2.01
C ALA A 70 0.70 1.52 2.16
N VAL A 71 1.00 0.51 1.33
CA VAL A 71 0.30 -0.77 1.38
C VAL A 71 1.25 -1.96 1.41
N THR A 72 0.98 -2.90 2.32
CA THR A 72 1.73 -4.15 2.47
C THR A 72 0.81 -5.25 3.02
N GLU A 73 1.33 -6.47 3.17
CA GLU A 73 0.63 -7.57 3.84
C GLU A 73 1.33 -7.95 5.14
N GLY A 74 0.57 -8.37 6.15
CA GLY A 74 1.16 -8.89 7.38
C GLY A 74 1.90 -10.21 7.13
N ILE A 75 1.28 -11.09 6.37
CA ILE A 75 1.83 -12.38 5.92
C ILE A 75 1.57 -12.49 4.42
N PHE A 76 2.62 -12.68 3.63
CA PHE A 76 2.48 -12.84 2.19
C PHE A 76 2.08 -14.29 1.88
N SER A 77 0.89 -14.47 1.30
CA SER A 77 0.28 -15.80 1.13
C SER A 77 1.04 -16.76 0.22
N MET A 78 1.85 -16.25 -0.74
CA MET A 78 2.64 -17.08 -1.65
C MET A 78 3.90 -17.66 -0.99
N ASP A 79 4.64 -16.83 -0.25
CA ASP A 79 5.95 -17.21 0.30
C ASP A 79 5.89 -17.52 1.81
N GLY A 80 4.78 -17.18 2.47
CA GLY A 80 4.54 -17.42 3.90
C GLY A 80 5.37 -16.54 4.83
N ASP A 81 6.07 -15.54 4.29
CA ASP A 81 6.93 -14.65 5.04
C ASP A 81 6.20 -13.39 5.51
N SER A 82 6.78 -12.65 6.46
CA SER A 82 6.11 -11.50 7.10
C SER A 82 6.80 -10.19 6.80
N ALA A 83 6.03 -9.14 6.54
CA ALA A 83 6.59 -7.80 6.33
C ALA A 83 7.29 -7.29 7.61
N PRO A 84 8.37 -6.48 7.48
CA PRO A 84 8.98 -5.78 8.62
C PRO A 84 8.09 -4.62 9.08
N LEU A 85 6.90 -4.93 9.62
CA LEU A 85 5.82 -3.97 9.91
C LEU A 85 6.25 -2.81 10.79
N ALA A 86 7.12 -3.05 11.79
CA ALA A 86 7.64 -1.97 12.63
C ALA A 86 8.43 -0.93 11.84
N ALA A 87 9.29 -1.38 10.91
CA ALA A 87 10.09 -0.49 10.08
C ALA A 87 9.24 0.20 9.00
N ILE A 88 8.29 -0.51 8.42
CA ILE A 88 7.30 0.05 7.48
C ILE A 88 6.47 1.12 8.18
N HIS A 89 5.94 0.83 9.37
CA HIS A 89 5.15 1.78 10.14
C HIS A 89 5.94 3.03 10.49
N ALA A 90 7.21 2.89 10.91
CA ALA A 90 8.08 4.03 11.18
C ALA A 90 8.31 4.89 9.93
N ALA A 91 8.57 4.27 8.77
CA ALA A 91 8.74 4.98 7.50
C ALA A 91 7.47 5.73 7.07
N THR A 92 6.31 5.07 7.18
CA THR A 92 5.01 5.65 6.87
C THR A 92 4.67 6.82 7.80
N GLN A 93 4.87 6.65 9.12
CA GLN A 93 4.62 7.70 10.10
C GLN A 93 5.52 8.92 9.87
N ALA A 94 6.81 8.70 9.59
CA ALA A 94 7.75 9.78 9.32
C ALA A 94 7.38 10.62 8.08
N ALA A 95 6.69 10.01 7.12
CA ALA A 95 6.20 10.69 5.92
C ALA A 95 4.77 11.27 6.08
N GLY A 96 4.12 11.09 7.23
CA GLY A 96 2.72 11.48 7.43
C GLY A 96 1.73 10.67 6.58
N ALA A 97 2.11 9.50 6.10
CA ALA A 97 1.27 8.66 5.25
C ALA A 97 0.36 7.73 6.09
N VAL A 98 -0.69 7.21 5.46
CA VAL A 98 -1.54 6.15 6.01
C VAL A 98 -0.93 4.79 5.67
N LEU A 99 -0.95 3.84 6.62
CA LEU A 99 -0.53 2.46 6.39
C LEU A 99 -1.75 1.54 6.33
N LEU A 100 -1.92 0.84 5.21
CA LEU A 100 -2.86 -0.26 5.04
C LEU A 100 -2.10 -1.59 5.07
N VAL A 101 -2.52 -2.51 5.94
CA VAL A 101 -1.98 -3.86 6.05
C VAL A 101 -3.09 -4.85 5.69
N GLY A 102 -2.85 -5.63 4.65
CA GLY A 102 -3.68 -6.76 4.22
C GLY A 102 -3.42 -8.04 5.01
#